data_AF-A0A0J1F8E2-F1
#
_entry.id   AF-A0A0J1F8E2-F1
#
_cell.length_a   1.000
_cell.length_b   1.000
_cell.length_c   1.000
_cell.angle_alpha   90.00
_cell.angle_beta   90.00
_cell.angle_gamma   90.00
#
_symmetry.space_group_name_H-M   'P 1'
#
loop_
_entity.id
_entity.type
_entity.pdbx_description
1 polymer ?
#
loop_
_entity_poly.entity_id
_entity_poly.type
_entity_poly.pdbx_seq_one_letter_code
_entity_poly.pdbx_strand_id
1 'polypeptide(L)'
;MEEIGLFHLLSLPRRLFTDMEEEEADAKSIGQRVREVCEELGPTFVKIGQMASSRPDLILEGIIKELAKLQDQVPPFSSAEAREIIEEEMGLPLDRVFREFEEAPLAAASIGQVHRGVLLSGAEVAVKVQRPEIRGIIETDLEILTDLAVLAEHRLEWAARYRLSEIVEEFGRSLTAEMDYTIEGRNAERIAKQFTQEPYISARQSTIFLPLPFAITYEFPPISPWSGNLSSL
;
A
#
# COMPACT_ATOMS: atom_id res chain seq x y z
N MET A 1 -22.43 38.83 17.24
CA MET A 1 -21.87 37.89 16.25
C MET A 1 -20.81 37.14 17.02
N GLU A 2 -21.24 36.06 17.68
CA GLU A 2 -20.49 35.38 18.75
C GLU A 2 -19.53 34.35 18.17
N GLU A 3 -18.27 34.46 18.57
CA GLU A 3 -17.24 33.44 18.41
C GLU A 3 -17.61 32.21 19.24
N ILE A 4 -17.76 31.05 18.59
CA ILE A 4 -18.01 29.78 19.27
C ILE A 4 -16.69 29.01 19.34
N GLY A 5 -15.97 29.21 20.45
CA GLY A 5 -15.90 28.18 21.49
C GLY A 5 -15.24 26.81 21.20
N LEU A 6 -14.38 26.65 20.20
CA LEU A 6 -13.64 25.38 20.02
C LEU A 6 -12.48 25.20 21.03
N PHE A 7 -12.07 26.27 21.71
CA PHE A 7 -10.96 26.28 22.66
C PHE A 7 -11.25 25.64 24.02
N HIS A 8 -12.48 25.17 24.27
CA HIS A 8 -12.86 24.61 25.57
C HIS A 8 -12.85 23.08 25.65
N LEU A 9 -12.58 22.36 24.54
CA LEU A 9 -12.63 20.90 24.50
C LEU A 9 -11.33 20.21 24.93
N LEU A 10 -10.24 20.95 25.13
CA LEU A 10 -8.95 20.42 25.57
C LEU A 10 -8.45 21.23 26.78
N SER A 11 -8.89 20.86 27.97
CA SER A 11 -8.37 21.43 29.22
C SER A 11 -6.97 20.87 29.52
N LEU A 12 -5.94 21.52 29.00
CA LEU A 12 -4.56 21.36 29.47
C LEU A 12 -4.19 22.46 30.48
N PRO A 13 -3.34 22.19 31.49
CA PRO A 13 -3.14 23.10 32.62
C PRO A 13 -2.38 24.38 32.20
N ARG A 14 -2.86 25.52 32.71
CA ARG A 14 -2.39 26.92 32.49
C ARG A 14 -0.92 27.23 32.84
N ARG A 15 -0.08 26.24 33.13
CA ARG A 15 1.33 26.41 33.52
C ARG A 15 2.31 26.45 32.35
N LEU A 16 1.83 26.38 31.11
CA LEU A 16 2.65 26.45 29.89
C LEU A 16 2.74 27.87 29.27
N PHE A 17 2.16 28.89 29.91
CA PHE A 17 2.10 30.27 29.37
C PHE A 17 3.17 31.22 29.94
N THR A 18 4.33 30.71 30.34
CA THR A 18 5.46 31.56 30.72
C THR A 18 6.73 30.86 30.29
N ASP A 19 6.98 30.97 28.99
CA ASP A 19 8.29 30.97 28.32
C ASP A 19 7.98 31.17 26.82
N MET A 20 7.39 32.33 26.52
CA MET A 20 7.11 32.79 25.16
C MET A 20 8.20 33.78 24.77
N GLU A 21 9.38 33.28 24.44
CA GLU A 21 10.39 34.00 23.66
C GLU A 21 11.32 32.95 23.04
N GLU A 22 11.33 32.90 21.70
CA GLU A 22 12.21 32.10 20.83
C GLU A 22 11.87 30.61 20.59
N GLU A 23 10.87 30.33 19.72
CA GLU A 23 10.92 29.18 18.79
C GLU A 23 9.92 29.35 17.62
N GLU A 24 10.16 30.34 16.75
CA GLU A 24 9.60 30.35 15.38
C GLU A 24 10.40 29.36 14.51
N ALA A 25 10.29 28.06 14.81
CA ALA A 25 10.89 26.99 14.02
C ALA A 25 9.76 26.10 13.45
N ASP A 26 9.45 26.31 12.17
CA ASP A 26 8.75 25.38 11.26
C ASP A 26 7.54 24.61 11.85
N ALA A 27 6.45 25.32 12.16
CA ALA A 27 5.21 24.70 12.59
C ALA A 27 4.58 23.88 11.45
N LYS A 28 4.80 22.56 11.46
CA LYS A 28 4.23 21.61 10.49
C LYS A 28 2.72 21.83 10.31
N SER A 29 2.26 21.86 9.06
CA SER A 29 0.83 21.96 8.75
C SER A 29 0.06 20.74 9.29
N ILE A 30 -1.24 20.88 9.53
CA ILE A 30 -2.10 19.76 9.94
C ILE A 30 -2.03 18.61 8.91
N GLY A 31 -2.02 18.94 7.61
CA GLY A 31 -1.88 17.94 6.55
C GLY A 31 -0.56 17.17 6.64
N GLN A 32 0.54 17.87 6.92
CA GLN A 32 1.85 17.23 7.06
C GLN A 32 1.88 16.30 8.28
N ARG A 33 1.33 16.73 9.41
CA ARG A 33 1.25 15.89 10.62
C ARG A 33 0.40 14.64 10.38
N VAL A 34 -0.72 14.78 9.66
CA VAL A 34 -1.57 13.63 9.30
C VAL A 34 -0.80 12.67 8.40
N ARG A 35 -0.08 13.17 7.39
CA ARG A 35 0.76 12.35 6.51
C ARG A 35 1.82 11.57 7.28
N GLU A 36 2.56 12.24 8.14
CA GLU A 36 3.63 11.61 8.95
C GLU A 36 3.07 10.54 9.89
N VAL A 37 1.90 10.77 10.50
CA VAL A 37 1.22 9.74 11.30
C VAL A 37 0.82 8.54 10.44
N CYS A 38 0.34 8.74 9.21
CA CYS A 38 0.06 7.64 8.30
C CYS A 38 1.32 6.83 7.96
N GLU A 39 2.46 7.50 7.76
CA GLU A 39 3.76 6.85 7.49
C GLU A 39 4.26 6.07 8.72
N GLU A 40 4.10 6.61 9.93
CA GLU A 40 4.49 5.97 11.19
C GLU A 40 3.62 4.77 11.55
N LEU A 41 2.31 4.85 11.30
CA LEU A 41 1.37 3.74 11.56
C LEU A 41 1.48 2.62 10.53
N GLY A 42 2.15 2.87 9.40
CA GLY A 42 2.57 1.83 8.47
C GLY A 42 1.60 1.54 7.32
N PRO A 43 1.78 0.39 6.63
CA PRO A 43 1.16 0.03 5.35
C PRO A 43 -0.34 0.32 5.24
N THR A 44 -1.12 -0.10 6.23
CA THR A 44 -2.57 0.07 6.22
C THR A 44 -2.93 1.56 6.15
N PHE A 45 -2.30 2.39 6.98
CA PHE A 45 -2.60 3.82 7.07
C PHE A 45 -2.04 4.63 5.90
N VAL A 46 -0.92 4.21 5.31
CA VAL A 46 -0.43 4.78 4.05
C VAL A 46 -1.47 4.58 2.94
N LYS A 47 -2.01 3.37 2.80
CA LYS A 47 -3.06 3.08 1.81
C LYS A 47 -4.38 3.81 2.10
N ILE A 48 -4.77 3.96 3.36
CA ILE A 48 -5.92 4.79 3.75
C ILE A 48 -5.70 6.23 3.28
N GLY A 49 -4.54 6.80 3.61
CA GLY A 49 -4.22 8.18 3.25
C GLY A 49 -4.26 8.39 1.73
N GLN A 50 -3.70 7.45 0.96
CA GLN A 50 -3.76 7.47 -0.49
C GLN A 50 -5.20 7.41 -1.01
N MET A 51 -6.02 6.47 -0.53
CA MET A 51 -7.42 6.38 -0.93
C MET A 51 -8.20 7.65 -0.56
N ALA A 52 -7.98 8.17 0.64
CA ALA A 52 -8.65 9.35 1.14
C ALA A 52 -8.25 10.62 0.35
N SER A 53 -7.02 10.69 -0.18
CA SER A 53 -6.58 11.77 -1.07
C SER A 53 -7.41 11.86 -2.37
N SER A 54 -8.06 10.76 -2.79
CA SER A 54 -8.96 10.72 -3.95
C SER A 54 -10.39 11.18 -3.65
N ARG A 55 -10.71 11.53 -2.39
CA ARG A 55 -12.05 11.91 -1.90
C ARG A 55 -12.10 13.37 -1.44
N PRO A 56 -12.09 14.33 -2.38
CA PRO A 56 -12.11 15.76 -2.06
C PRO A 56 -13.39 16.25 -1.40
N ASP A 57 -14.44 15.43 -1.41
CA ASP A 57 -15.70 15.68 -0.72
C ASP A 57 -15.64 15.43 0.80
N LEU A 58 -14.59 14.75 1.29
CA LEU A 58 -14.43 14.36 2.70
C LEU A 58 -13.29 15.07 3.43
N ILE A 59 -12.28 15.54 2.69
CA ILE A 59 -11.01 16.01 3.25
C ILE A 59 -10.68 17.42 2.77
N LEU A 60 -10.13 18.24 3.65
CA LEU A 60 -9.67 19.59 3.30
C LEU A 60 -8.52 19.55 2.30
N GLU A 61 -8.50 20.48 1.34
CA GLU A 61 -7.50 20.52 0.26
C GLU A 61 -6.04 20.49 0.77
N GLY A 62 -5.76 21.17 1.87
CA GLY A 62 -4.43 21.18 2.49
C GLY A 62 -3.98 19.80 3.02
N ILE A 63 -4.92 18.95 3.43
CA ILE A 63 -4.63 17.57 3.86
C ILE A 63 -4.50 16.67 2.63
N ILE A 64 -5.36 16.82 1.62
CA ILE A 64 -5.28 16.05 0.35
C ILE A 64 -3.91 16.21 -0.30
N LYS A 65 -3.40 17.44 -0.39
CA LYS A 65 -2.08 17.72 -0.98
C LYS A 65 -0.95 17.01 -0.26
N GLU A 66 -1.07 16.79 1.05
CA GLU A 66 -0.07 16.06 1.83
C GLU A 66 -0.26 14.55 1.74
N LEU A 67 -1.49 14.06 1.80
CA LEU A 67 -1.81 12.64 1.61
C LEU A 67 -1.43 12.13 0.21
N ALA A 68 -1.55 12.96 -0.83
CA ALA A 68 -1.12 12.64 -2.19
C ALA A 68 0.40 12.41 -2.32
N LYS A 69 1.19 12.83 -1.31
CA LYS A 69 2.65 12.59 -1.28
C LYS A 69 3.01 11.23 -0.69
N LEU A 70 2.07 10.55 -0.04
CA LEU A 70 2.31 9.24 0.57
C LEU A 70 2.84 8.26 -0.48
N GLN A 71 4.07 7.82 -0.27
CA GLN A 71 4.70 6.76 -1.07
C GLN A 71 4.63 5.46 -0.30
N ASP A 72 4.43 4.36 -1.01
CA ASP A 72 4.44 3.02 -0.43
C ASP A 72 5.87 2.44 -0.33
N GLN A 73 6.89 3.31 -0.35
CA GLN A 73 8.29 2.90 -0.30
C GLN A 73 8.68 2.53 1.12
N VAL A 74 8.85 1.23 1.32
CA VAL A 74 9.32 0.66 2.58
C VAL A 74 10.61 -0.13 2.31
N PRO A 75 11.49 -0.27 3.31
CA PRO A 75 12.64 -1.15 3.18
C PRO A 75 12.21 -2.58 2.80
N PRO A 76 12.98 -3.26 1.92
CA PRO A 76 12.74 -4.66 1.63
C PRO A 76 12.88 -5.51 2.90
N PHE A 77 12.14 -6.60 2.96
CA PHE A 77 12.38 -7.65 3.96
C PHE A 77 13.51 -8.57 3.47
N SER A 78 13.94 -9.52 4.30
CA SER A 78 15.15 -10.28 3.97
C SER A 78 14.94 -11.15 2.72
N SER A 79 15.98 -11.22 1.87
CA SER A 79 15.96 -12.11 0.70
C SER A 79 15.82 -13.58 1.10
N ALA A 80 16.29 -13.95 2.29
CA ALA A 80 16.13 -15.30 2.83
C ALA A 80 14.65 -15.63 3.08
N GLU A 81 13.90 -14.75 3.74
CA GLU A 81 12.45 -14.92 3.93
C GLU A 81 11.72 -14.93 2.58
N ALA A 82 12.10 -14.05 1.65
CA ALA A 82 11.50 -14.03 0.31
C ALA A 82 11.71 -15.36 -0.43
N ARG A 83 12.93 -15.90 -0.34
CA ARG A 83 13.28 -17.19 -0.90
C ARG A 83 12.45 -18.31 -0.27
N GLU A 84 12.38 -18.36 1.06
CA GLU A 84 11.60 -19.36 1.79
C GLU A 84 10.12 -19.34 1.37
N ILE A 85 9.50 -18.16 1.32
CA ILE A 85 8.11 -18.00 0.86
C ILE A 85 7.95 -18.52 -0.57
N ILE A 86 8.85 -18.18 -1.48
CA ILE A 86 8.78 -18.67 -2.86
C ILE A 86 8.92 -20.21 -2.88
N GLU A 87 9.90 -20.79 -2.20
CA GLU A 87 10.11 -22.25 -2.22
C GLU A 87 8.93 -23.02 -1.60
N GLU A 88 8.37 -22.52 -0.50
CA GLU A 88 7.21 -23.10 0.16
C GLU A 88 5.99 -23.10 -0.75
N GLU A 89 5.70 -21.97 -1.36
CA GLU A 89 4.56 -21.82 -2.23
C GLU A 89 4.71 -22.64 -3.54
N MET A 90 5.92 -22.69 -4.09
CA MET A 90 6.23 -23.49 -5.29
C MET A 90 6.29 -25.00 -4.99
N GLY A 91 6.48 -25.39 -3.73
CA GLY A 91 6.77 -26.76 -3.31
C GLY A 91 8.09 -27.31 -3.87
N LEU A 92 8.98 -26.43 -4.35
CA LEU A 92 10.21 -26.76 -5.07
C LEU A 92 11.30 -25.75 -4.72
N PRO A 93 12.57 -26.18 -4.62
CA PRO A 93 13.68 -25.25 -4.50
C PRO A 93 13.79 -24.30 -5.71
N LEU A 94 14.25 -23.07 -5.49
CA LEU A 94 14.36 -22.06 -6.57
C LEU A 94 15.16 -22.55 -7.78
N ASP A 95 16.22 -23.33 -7.56
CA ASP A 95 17.11 -23.84 -8.63
C ASP A 95 16.43 -24.86 -9.56
N ARG A 96 15.25 -25.37 -9.18
CA ARG A 96 14.39 -26.23 -10.02
C ARG A 96 13.43 -25.45 -10.90
N VAL A 97 13.27 -24.15 -10.66
CA VAL A 97 12.33 -23.27 -11.37
C VAL A 97 13.08 -22.21 -12.18
N PHE A 98 14.10 -21.62 -11.56
CA PHE A 98 14.88 -20.51 -12.09
C PHE A 98 16.29 -20.98 -12.50
N ARG A 99 16.70 -20.56 -13.70
CA ARG A 99 18.10 -20.59 -14.13
C ARG A 99 18.92 -19.55 -13.37
N GLU A 100 18.35 -18.37 -13.18
CA GLU A 100 18.95 -17.26 -12.42
C GLU A 100 17.85 -16.62 -11.56
N PHE A 101 18.17 -16.26 -10.33
CA PHE A 101 17.28 -15.51 -9.45
C PHE A 101 18.10 -14.45 -8.72
N GLU A 102 17.66 -13.20 -8.79
CA GLU A 102 18.32 -12.08 -8.16
C GLU A 102 17.84 -11.93 -6.71
N GLU A 103 18.71 -12.31 -5.77
CA GLU A 103 18.43 -12.22 -4.33
C GLU A 103 18.16 -10.77 -3.90
N ALA A 104 18.79 -9.79 -4.55
CA ALA A 104 18.49 -8.39 -4.31
C ALA A 104 17.13 -8.04 -4.94
N PRO A 105 16.17 -7.48 -4.18
CA PRO A 105 14.89 -7.08 -4.75
C PRO A 105 15.09 -5.90 -5.71
N LEU A 106 14.40 -5.98 -6.85
CA LEU A 106 14.27 -4.88 -7.81
C LEU A 106 13.45 -3.72 -7.22
N ALA A 107 12.43 -4.06 -6.42
CA ALA A 107 11.49 -3.12 -5.83
C ALA A 107 11.00 -3.61 -4.48
N ALA A 108 10.63 -2.69 -3.59
CA ALA A 108 9.86 -2.99 -2.39
C ALA A 108 8.69 -2.00 -2.27
N ALA A 109 7.54 -2.54 -1.87
CA ALA A 109 6.31 -1.81 -1.61
C ALA A 109 5.72 -2.27 -0.27
N SER A 110 4.65 -1.62 0.17
CA SER A 110 4.06 -1.86 1.49
C SER A 110 3.70 -3.32 1.77
N ILE A 111 3.09 -4.00 0.81
CA ILE A 111 2.59 -5.38 0.95
C ILE A 111 3.54 -6.46 0.45
N GLY A 112 4.70 -6.10 -0.13
CA GLY A 112 5.58 -7.08 -0.73
C GLY A 112 6.79 -6.48 -1.45
N GLN A 113 7.60 -7.34 -2.06
CA GLN A 113 8.76 -6.92 -2.84
C GLN A 113 8.87 -7.73 -4.13
N VAL A 114 9.59 -7.20 -5.11
CA VAL A 114 9.71 -7.78 -6.44
C VAL A 114 11.15 -8.15 -6.71
N HIS A 115 11.40 -9.38 -7.13
CA HIS A 115 12.70 -9.90 -7.54
C HIS A 115 12.74 -10.12 -9.05
N ARG A 116 13.94 -10.06 -9.63
CA ARG A 116 14.16 -10.47 -11.02
C ARG A 116 14.54 -11.95 -11.06
N GLY A 117 13.97 -12.70 -12.00
CA GLY A 117 14.30 -14.10 -12.24
C GLY A 117 14.43 -14.40 -13.73
N VAL A 118 15.14 -15.47 -14.07
CA VAL A 118 15.18 -16.08 -15.38
C VAL A 118 14.79 -17.53 -15.20
N LEU A 119 13.70 -17.95 -15.83
CA LEU A 119 13.21 -19.32 -15.72
C LEU A 119 14.12 -20.30 -16.46
N LEU A 120 14.03 -21.60 -16.14
CA LEU A 120 14.78 -22.63 -16.87
C LEU A 120 14.48 -22.62 -18.39
N SER A 121 13.26 -22.20 -18.78
CA SER A 121 12.86 -21.97 -20.17
C SER A 121 13.64 -20.85 -20.87
N GLY A 122 14.26 -19.95 -20.11
CA GLY A 122 14.97 -18.76 -20.60
C GLY A 122 14.15 -17.47 -20.58
N ALA A 123 12.87 -17.53 -20.16
CA ALA A 123 12.05 -16.33 -20.01
C ALA A 123 12.48 -15.50 -18.80
N GLU A 124 12.62 -14.20 -18.98
CA GLU A 124 12.85 -13.25 -17.89
C GLU A 124 11.53 -12.91 -17.20
N VAL A 125 11.54 -12.92 -15.87
CA VAL A 125 10.34 -12.70 -15.06
C VAL A 125 10.59 -11.76 -13.88
N ALA A 126 9.54 -11.04 -13.48
CA ALA A 126 9.44 -10.36 -12.20
C ALA A 126 8.66 -11.27 -11.22
N VAL A 127 9.24 -11.53 -10.04
CA VAL A 127 8.67 -12.38 -8.99
C VAL A 127 8.27 -11.48 -7.83
N LYS A 128 6.97 -11.19 -7.69
CA LYS A 128 6.42 -10.43 -6.56
C LYS A 128 6.15 -11.39 -5.41
N VAL A 129 6.61 -11.04 -4.22
CA VAL A 129 6.51 -11.84 -3.00
C VAL A 129 5.85 -10.98 -1.92
N GLN A 130 4.80 -11.51 -1.29
CA GLN A 130 4.09 -10.83 -0.22
C GLN A 130 5.00 -10.72 1.02
N ARG A 131 4.92 -9.59 1.72
CA ARG A 131 5.65 -9.37 2.98
C ARG A 131 5.19 -10.38 4.03
N PRO A 132 6.10 -11.02 4.79
CA PRO A 132 5.72 -11.90 5.89
C PRO A 132 4.75 -11.22 6.86
N GLU A 133 3.77 -11.98 7.36
CA GLU A 133 2.81 -11.54 8.40
C GLU A 133 1.89 -10.37 8.03
N ILE A 134 2.01 -9.77 6.83
CA ILE A 134 1.28 -8.55 6.47
C ILE A 134 -0.23 -8.73 6.51
N ARG A 135 -0.72 -9.94 6.21
CA ARG A 135 -2.13 -10.28 6.28
C ARG A 135 -2.70 -10.09 7.70
N GLY A 136 -2.02 -10.63 8.71
CA GLY A 136 -2.47 -10.50 10.10
C GLY A 136 -2.40 -9.06 10.61
N ILE A 137 -1.40 -8.30 10.17
CA ILE A 137 -1.28 -6.87 10.48
C ILE A 137 -2.47 -6.11 9.89
N ILE A 138 -2.75 -6.28 8.59
CA ILE A 138 -3.87 -5.62 7.91
C ILE A 138 -5.21 -6.02 8.52
N GLU A 139 -5.42 -7.30 8.82
CA GLU A 139 -6.66 -7.78 9.47
C GLU A 139 -6.87 -7.08 10.83
N THR A 140 -5.84 -7.03 11.67
CA THR A 140 -5.89 -6.36 12.98
C THR A 140 -6.16 -4.86 12.85
N ASP A 141 -5.47 -4.19 11.93
CA ASP A 141 -5.66 -2.75 11.69
C ASP A 141 -7.09 -2.45 11.21
N LEU A 142 -7.65 -3.28 10.32
CA LEU A 142 -9.01 -3.12 9.81
C LEU A 142 -10.07 -3.34 10.90
N GLU A 143 -9.85 -4.27 11.83
CA GLU A 143 -10.72 -4.44 13.00
C GLU A 143 -10.72 -3.16 13.86
N ILE A 144 -9.53 -2.64 14.19
CA ILE A 144 -9.38 -1.40 14.97
C ILE A 144 -10.07 -0.22 14.26
N LEU A 145 -9.86 -0.08 12.94
CA LEU A 145 -10.45 1.00 12.16
C LEU A 145 -11.97 0.89 12.10
N THR A 146 -12.51 -0.33 12.04
CA THR A 146 -13.94 -0.57 12.04
C THR A 146 -14.55 -0.12 13.38
N ASP A 147 -13.94 -0.50 14.50
CA ASP A 147 -14.39 -0.08 15.84
C ASP A 147 -14.33 1.43 16.01
N LEU A 148 -13.25 2.07 15.54
CA LEU A 148 -13.09 3.52 15.58
C LEU A 148 -14.11 4.23 14.70
N ALA A 149 -14.43 3.69 13.52
CA ALA A 149 -15.44 4.24 12.63
C ALA A 149 -16.82 4.21 13.27
N VAL A 150 -17.23 3.07 13.84
CA VAL A 150 -18.50 2.92 14.57
C VAL A 150 -18.58 3.90 15.74
N LEU A 151 -17.50 4.00 16.53
CA LEU A 151 -17.44 4.96 17.64
C LEU A 151 -17.55 6.41 17.16
N ALA A 152 -16.91 6.76 16.05
CA ALA A 152 -16.96 8.09 15.46
C ALA A 152 -18.37 8.44 14.98
N GLU A 153 -19.09 7.51 14.33
CA GLU A 153 -20.48 7.71 13.92
C GLU A 153 -21.42 7.97 15.11
N HIS A 154 -21.18 7.31 16.24
CA HIS A 154 -21.96 7.56 17.45
C HIS A 154 -21.69 8.94 18.09
N ARG A 155 -20.54 9.55 17.82
CA ARG A 155 -20.10 10.78 18.50
C ARG A 155 -20.08 12.02 17.61
N LEU A 156 -20.00 11.84 16.30
CA LEU A 156 -19.77 12.90 15.33
C LEU A 156 -20.82 12.84 14.22
N GLU A 157 -21.61 13.91 14.10
CA GLU A 157 -22.70 14.00 13.10
C GLU A 157 -22.18 13.85 11.66
N TRP A 158 -21.02 14.42 11.35
CA TRP A 158 -20.42 14.27 10.02
C TRP A 158 -20.05 12.82 9.71
N ALA A 159 -19.50 12.08 10.68
CA ALA A 159 -19.10 10.69 10.49
C ALA A 159 -20.32 9.81 10.19
N ALA A 160 -21.41 9.99 10.97
CA ALA A 160 -22.68 9.31 10.72
C ALA A 160 -23.28 9.66 9.36
N ARG A 161 -23.25 10.95 8.99
CA ARG A 161 -23.78 11.42 7.69
C ARG A 161 -23.06 10.80 6.50
N TYR A 162 -21.74 10.61 6.60
CA TYR A 162 -20.93 10.00 5.55
C TYR A 162 -20.81 8.48 5.65
N ARG A 163 -21.37 7.86 6.69
CA ARG A 163 -21.33 6.41 6.94
C ARG A 163 -19.89 5.90 6.90
N LEU A 164 -19.06 6.49 7.76
CA LEU A 164 -17.64 6.20 7.88
C LEU A 164 -17.35 4.70 8.03
N SER A 165 -18.21 3.93 8.70
CA SER A 165 -18.05 2.47 8.82
C SER A 165 -18.15 1.77 7.46
N GLU A 166 -19.09 2.18 6.60
CA GLU A 166 -19.21 1.64 5.23
C GLU A 166 -17.97 1.99 4.39
N ILE A 167 -17.39 3.18 4.58
CA ILE A 167 -16.16 3.59 3.89
C ILE A 167 -14.99 2.69 4.31
N VAL A 168 -14.84 2.43 5.61
CA VAL A 168 -13.80 1.53 6.14
C VAL A 168 -14.03 0.09 5.67
N GLU A 169 -15.27 -0.36 5.55
CA GLU A 169 -15.59 -1.69 5.04
C GLU A 169 -15.18 -1.85 3.56
N GLU A 170 -15.52 -0.88 2.71
CA GLU A 170 -15.09 -0.87 1.30
C GLU A 170 -13.56 -0.83 1.18
N PHE A 171 -12.90 -0.05 2.04
CA PHE A 171 -11.45 -0.03 2.12
C PHE A 171 -10.87 -1.40 2.48
N GLY A 172 -11.41 -2.04 3.52
CA GLY A 172 -11.01 -3.37 3.94
C GLY A 172 -11.17 -4.40 2.84
N ARG A 173 -12.26 -4.33 2.07
CA ARG A 173 -12.47 -5.18 0.87
C ARG A 173 -11.41 -4.93 -0.20
N SER A 174 -11.10 -3.67 -0.50
CA SER A 174 -10.07 -3.33 -1.49
C SER A 174 -8.68 -3.81 -1.06
N LEU A 175 -8.29 -3.59 0.19
CA LEU A 175 -7.01 -4.07 0.72
C LEU A 175 -6.91 -5.59 0.70
N THR A 176 -7.97 -6.27 1.13
CA THR A 176 -7.99 -7.73 1.16
C THR A 176 -7.88 -8.31 -0.25
N ALA A 177 -8.50 -7.68 -1.23
CA ALA A 177 -8.36 -8.09 -2.64
C ALA A 177 -6.92 -7.90 -3.16
N GLU A 178 -6.20 -6.87 -2.70
CA GLU A 178 -4.80 -6.64 -3.06
C GLU A 178 -3.86 -7.71 -2.49
N MET A 179 -4.23 -8.35 -1.38
CA MET A 179 -3.47 -9.45 -0.78
C MET A 179 -3.68 -10.80 -1.50
N ASP A 180 -4.61 -10.90 -2.44
CA ASP A 180 -4.86 -12.11 -3.22
C ASP A 180 -4.25 -11.99 -4.62
N TYR A 181 -2.98 -12.39 -4.74
CA TYR A 181 -2.27 -12.38 -6.01
C TYR A 181 -2.85 -13.34 -7.06
N THR A 182 -3.75 -14.26 -6.69
CA THR A 182 -4.45 -15.09 -7.68
C THR A 182 -5.45 -14.29 -8.51
N ILE A 183 -6.02 -13.22 -7.94
CA ILE A 183 -6.90 -12.29 -8.65
C ILE A 183 -6.06 -11.47 -9.64
N GLU A 184 -4.94 -10.93 -9.17
CA GLU A 184 -3.99 -10.16 -9.97
C GLU A 184 -3.53 -10.98 -11.18
N GLY A 185 -3.08 -12.23 -10.97
CA GLY A 185 -2.64 -13.12 -12.04
C GLY A 185 -3.72 -13.47 -13.05
N ARG A 186 -4.95 -13.74 -12.60
CA ARG A 186 -6.08 -13.98 -13.52
C ARG A 186 -6.42 -12.75 -14.36
N ASN A 187 -6.31 -11.56 -13.79
CA ASN A 187 -6.56 -10.31 -14.52
C ASN A 187 -5.45 -10.06 -15.54
N ALA A 188 -4.18 -10.25 -15.17
CA ALA A 188 -3.04 -10.14 -16.07
C ALA A 188 -3.17 -11.12 -17.26
N GLU A 189 -3.55 -12.38 -17.02
CA GLU A 189 -3.82 -13.33 -18.10
C GLU A 189 -4.92 -12.87 -19.06
N ARG A 190 -6.02 -12.33 -18.51
CA ARG A 190 -7.13 -11.84 -19.32
C ARG A 190 -6.68 -10.70 -20.23
N ILE A 191 -5.91 -9.76 -19.69
CA ILE A 191 -5.33 -8.64 -20.43
C ILE A 191 -4.40 -9.17 -21.52
N ALA A 192 -3.46 -10.05 -21.19
CA ALA A 192 -2.55 -10.65 -22.16
C ALA A 192 -3.28 -11.32 -23.34
N LYS A 193 -4.37 -12.05 -23.06
CA LYS A 193 -5.22 -12.67 -24.10
C LYS A 193 -5.92 -11.64 -24.99
N GLN A 194 -6.36 -10.50 -24.44
CA GLN A 194 -7.10 -9.48 -25.17
C GLN A 194 -6.23 -8.63 -26.10
N PHE A 195 -4.95 -8.45 -25.77
CA PHE A 195 -4.06 -7.52 -26.46
C PHE A 195 -2.96 -8.21 -27.29
N THR A 196 -3.13 -9.50 -27.60
CA THR A 196 -2.17 -10.29 -28.40
C THR A 196 -1.95 -9.76 -29.83
N GLN A 197 -2.84 -8.90 -30.35
CA GLN A 197 -2.77 -8.37 -31.71
C GLN A 197 -2.62 -6.84 -31.79
N GLU A 198 -2.43 -6.15 -30.66
CA GLU A 198 -2.33 -4.69 -30.65
C GLU A 198 -0.86 -4.22 -30.67
N PRO A 199 -0.36 -3.61 -31.76
CA PRO A 199 1.06 -3.29 -31.91
C PRO A 199 1.55 -2.16 -30.99
N TYR A 200 0.65 -1.38 -30.40
CA TYR A 200 0.98 -0.26 -29.49
C TYR A 200 0.85 -0.62 -28.01
N ILE A 201 0.24 -1.77 -27.70
CA ILE A 201 0.11 -2.26 -26.33
C ILE A 201 1.06 -3.45 -26.24
N SER A 202 2.18 -3.26 -25.56
CA SER A 202 3.08 -4.37 -25.23
C SER A 202 2.43 -5.26 -24.17
N ALA A 203 1.37 -5.97 -24.54
CA ALA A 203 0.77 -7.04 -23.76
C ALA A 203 1.44 -8.39 -24.07
N ARG A 204 2.72 -8.36 -24.47
CA ARG A 204 3.63 -9.51 -24.30
C ARG A 204 4.02 -9.64 -22.83
N GLN A 205 3.02 -9.66 -21.95
CA GLN A 205 3.14 -10.25 -20.63
C GLN A 205 2.86 -11.74 -20.86
N SER A 206 3.85 -12.48 -21.35
CA SER A 206 3.70 -13.92 -21.55
C SER A 206 3.83 -14.59 -20.19
N THR A 207 2.69 -14.69 -19.51
CA THR A 207 2.51 -15.37 -18.23
C THR A 207 3.22 -16.73 -18.21
N ILE A 208 4.21 -16.89 -17.33
CA ILE A 208 4.59 -18.21 -16.80
C ILE A 208 4.05 -18.27 -15.39
N PHE A 209 3.17 -19.25 -15.16
CA PHE A 209 2.16 -19.20 -14.11
C PHE A 209 2.50 -20.14 -12.98
N LEU A 210 2.72 -19.58 -11.79
CA LEU A 210 2.44 -20.21 -10.50
C LEU A 210 1.81 -19.10 -9.63
N PRO A 211 0.51 -18.75 -9.80
CA PRO A 211 -0.18 -17.79 -8.95
C PRO A 211 -0.34 -18.44 -7.59
N LEU A 212 0.52 -18.03 -6.70
CA LEU A 212 0.57 -18.55 -5.37
C LEU A 212 -0.02 -17.47 -4.45
N PRO A 213 -0.78 -17.85 -3.42
CA PRO A 213 -1.36 -16.90 -2.46
C PRO A 213 -0.38 -15.80 -2.01
N PHE A 214 0.92 -16.13 -1.91
CA PHE A 214 1.97 -15.22 -1.45
C PHE A 214 3.02 -14.85 -2.49
N ALA A 215 2.92 -15.36 -3.73
CA ALA A 215 3.85 -15.02 -4.81
C ALA A 215 3.21 -15.03 -6.19
N ILE A 216 3.64 -14.10 -7.06
CA ILE A 216 3.21 -14.07 -8.47
C ILE A 216 4.34 -13.70 -9.41
N THR A 217 4.36 -14.33 -10.57
CA THR A 217 5.39 -14.16 -11.59
C THR A 217 4.85 -13.57 -12.89
N TYR A 218 5.52 -12.51 -13.38
CA TYR A 218 5.21 -11.83 -14.66
C TYR A 218 6.38 -11.90 -15.62
N GLU A 219 6.15 -11.94 -16.93
CA GLU A 219 7.25 -11.76 -17.88
C GLU A 219 7.77 -10.33 -17.88
N PHE A 220 9.08 -10.18 -17.99
CA PHE A 220 9.74 -8.89 -18.03
C PHE A 220 9.46 -8.17 -19.37
N PRO A 221 8.90 -6.94 -19.38
CA PRO A 221 8.65 -6.24 -20.62
C PRO A 221 9.96 -5.81 -21.29
N PRO A 222 10.06 -5.85 -22.64
CA PRO A 222 11.31 -5.68 -23.37
C PRO A 222 11.90 -4.25 -23.44
N ILE A 223 11.36 -3.25 -22.72
CA ILE A 223 11.73 -1.83 -22.88
C ILE A 223 12.37 -1.21 -21.62
N SER A 224 13.72 -1.22 -21.54
CA SER A 224 14.65 -0.30 -20.82
C SER A 224 14.54 -0.08 -19.27
N PRO A 225 15.61 0.39 -18.57
CA PRO A 225 15.82 0.14 -17.15
C PRO A 225 14.86 0.96 -16.28
N TRP A 226 14.20 0.26 -15.38
CA TRP A 226 13.22 0.79 -14.43
C TRP A 226 13.86 1.83 -13.49
N SER A 227 13.64 3.12 -13.76
CA SER A 227 13.92 4.22 -12.83
C SER A 227 12.64 4.96 -12.40
N GLY A 228 11.47 4.31 -12.54
CA GLY A 228 10.14 4.88 -12.27
C GLY A 228 9.39 4.10 -11.18
N ASN A 229 8.58 4.83 -10.41
CA ASN A 229 7.90 4.41 -9.19
C ASN A 229 7.16 3.06 -9.33
N LEU A 230 7.62 2.05 -8.59
CA LEU A 230 7.17 0.64 -8.64
C LEU A 230 5.95 0.37 -7.73
N SER A 231 5.34 1.43 -7.18
CA SER A 231 4.21 1.37 -6.23
C SER A 231 2.89 0.89 -6.85
N SER A 232 2.84 0.61 -8.15
CA SER A 232 1.64 0.16 -8.87
C SER A 232 1.78 -1.22 -9.53
N LEU A 233 2.84 -1.97 -9.19
CA LEU A 233 2.98 -3.38 -9.54
C LEU A 233 2.46 -4.25 -8.40
#